data_AF-A0A087CE11-F1
#
_entry.id   AF-A0A087CE11-F1
#
_cell.length_a   1.000
_cell.length_b   1.000
_cell.length_c   1.000
_cell.angle_alpha   90.00
_cell.angle_beta   90.00
_cell.angle_gamma   90.00
#
_symmetry.space_group_name_H-M   'P 1'
#
loop_
_entity.id
_entity.type
_entity.pdbx_description
1 polymer ?
#
loop_
_entity_poly.entity_id
_entity_poly.type
_entity_poly.pdbx_seq_one_letter_code
_entity_poly.pdbx_strand_id
1 'polypeptide(L)'
;MCEDILTRRFGTLRQKKNRTSAWIEASYLTPFWAFDKWPGLKKRQYANFDIDDAAGALVWLKDTKLRIDAHSWQSERKVLRE
;
A
#
# COMPACT_ATOMS: atom_id res chain seq x y z
N MET A 1 8.03 27.23 -4.90
CA MET A 1 7.30 26.23 -4.10
C MET A 1 6.28 25.61 -5.03
N CYS A 2 6.63 24.54 -5.76
CA CYS A 2 5.69 23.93 -6.69
C CYS A 2 4.68 23.11 -5.90
N GLU A 3 3.52 23.71 -5.65
CA GLU A 3 2.31 23.00 -5.29
C GLU A 3 1.83 22.24 -6.54
N ASP A 4 2.44 21.07 -6.77
CA ASP A 4 1.75 20.01 -7.48
C ASP A 4 0.48 19.72 -6.66
N ILE A 5 -0.68 20.13 -7.16
CA ILE A 5 -1.96 19.63 -6.65
C ILE A 5 -2.04 18.18 -7.12
N LEU A 6 -1.55 17.33 -6.24
CA LEU A 6 -1.40 15.91 -6.43
C LEU A 6 -2.79 15.26 -6.49
N THR A 7 -3.29 14.98 -7.68
CA THR A 7 -3.97 13.70 -7.91
C THR A 7 -2.93 12.57 -7.88
N ARG A 8 -2.01 12.55 -6.88
CA ARG A 8 -1.15 11.39 -6.61
C ARG A 8 -2.10 10.30 -6.22
N ARG A 9 -2.27 9.33 -7.12
CA ARG A 9 -2.80 8.01 -6.76
C ARG A 9 -2.16 7.61 -5.43
N PHE A 10 -3.02 7.32 -4.46
CA PHE A 10 -2.59 6.86 -3.16
C PHE A 10 -1.95 5.48 -3.38
N GLY A 11 -0.63 5.48 -3.51
CA GLY A 11 0.14 4.29 -3.85
C GLY A 11 0.46 4.11 -5.34
N THR A 12 1.02 2.95 -5.66
CA THR A 12 1.53 2.56 -6.97
C THR A 12 1.15 1.11 -7.21
N LEU A 13 0.53 0.85 -8.36
CA LEU A 13 0.33 -0.50 -8.88
C LEU A 13 1.43 -0.81 -9.88
N ARG A 14 2.08 -1.96 -9.69
CA ARG A 14 3.13 -2.43 -10.58
C ARG A 14 2.83 -3.87 -10.97
N GLN A 15 2.59 -4.10 -12.24
CA GLN A 15 2.53 -5.45 -12.78
C GLN A 15 3.95 -6.02 -12.80
N LYS A 16 4.12 -7.17 -12.17
CA LYS A 16 5.35 -7.95 -12.22
C LYS A 16 5.07 -9.24 -12.94
N LYS A 17 6.03 -9.67 -13.76
CA LYS A 17 6.00 -10.98 -14.39
C LYS A 17 7.37 -11.60 -14.30
N ASN A 18 7.39 -12.86 -13.91
CA ASN A 18 8.53 -13.75 -14.00
C ASN A 18 8.34 -14.71 -15.18
N ARG A 19 9.32 -15.57 -15.41
CA ARG A 19 9.29 -16.57 -16.49
C ARG A 19 8.09 -17.54 -16.40
N THR A 20 7.52 -17.70 -15.21
CA THR A 20 6.47 -18.71 -14.92
C THR A 20 5.16 -18.11 -14.41
N SER A 21 5.15 -16.89 -13.89
CA SER A 21 3.95 -16.31 -13.24
C SER A 21 3.95 -14.79 -13.35
N ALA A 22 2.76 -14.20 -13.44
CA ALA A 22 2.53 -12.77 -13.38
C ALA A 22 1.66 -12.43 -12.17
N TRP A 23 1.89 -11.26 -11.57
CA TRP A 23 1.11 -10.77 -10.43
C TRP A 23 1.12 -9.25 -10.39
N ILE A 24 0.17 -8.67 -9.68
CA ILE A 24 0.08 -7.23 -9.45
C ILE A 24 0.63 -6.93 -8.05
N GLU A 25 1.64 -6.07 -7.97
CA GLU A 25 2.14 -5.53 -6.71
C GLU A 25 1.53 -4.14 -6.49
N ALA A 26 0.68 -4.02 -5.49
CA ALA A 26 0.22 -2.74 -4.97
C ALA A 26 1.17 -2.28 -3.86
N SER A 27 1.48 -0.99 -3.84
CA SER A 27 2.34 -0.43 -2.79
C SER A 27 1.95 0.98 -2.41
N TYR A 28 2.09 1.36 -1.14
CA TYR A 28 1.85 2.73 -0.67
C TYR A 28 2.87 3.15 0.39
N LEU A 29 3.06 4.46 0.56
CA LEU A 29 3.96 5.00 1.58
C LEU A 29 3.28 4.95 2.96
N THR A 30 4.02 4.45 3.95
CA THR A 30 3.57 4.48 5.34
C THR A 30 3.36 5.93 5.78
N PRO A 31 2.25 6.28 6.44
CA PRO A 31 2.00 7.66 6.84
C PRO A 31 2.99 8.08 7.93
N PHE A 32 3.39 9.36 7.93
CA PHE A 32 4.46 9.84 8.81
C PHE A 32 4.15 9.60 10.30
N TRP A 33 2.89 9.78 10.70
CA TRP A 33 2.42 9.58 12.07
C TRP A 33 2.49 8.12 12.52
N ALA A 34 2.49 7.16 11.59
CA ALA A 34 2.59 5.75 11.95
C ALA A 34 3.99 5.35 12.44
N PHE A 35 5.05 6.08 12.04
CA PHE A 35 6.40 5.78 12.52
C PHE A 35 6.57 6.09 14.00
N ASP A 36 5.84 7.08 14.52
CA ASP A 36 5.82 7.40 15.94
C ASP A 36 5.21 6.25 16.76
N LYS A 37 4.07 5.73 16.30
CA LYS A 37 3.35 4.64 16.97
C LYS A 37 4.02 3.27 16.79
N TRP A 38 4.73 3.05 15.70
CA TRP A 38 5.38 1.78 15.37
C TRP A 38 6.82 2.02 14.86
N PRO A 39 7.79 2.16 15.77
CA PRO A 39 9.20 2.27 15.39
C PRO A 39 9.65 0.99 14.68
N GLY A 40 10.29 1.12 13.51
CA GLY A 40 10.75 -0.01 12.68
C GLY A 40 9.81 -0.41 11.54
N LEU A 41 8.76 0.37 11.28
CA LEU A 41 7.97 0.21 10.05
C LEU A 41 8.81 0.45 8.80
N LYS A 42 8.54 -0.35 7.76
CA LYS A 42 9.07 -0.07 6.42
C LYS A 42 8.50 1.25 5.91
N LYS A 43 9.30 1.98 5.14
CA LYS A 43 8.86 3.23 4.48
C LYS A 43 7.70 3.02 3.51
N ARG A 44 7.57 1.81 2.95
CA ARG A 44 6.56 1.43 1.97
C ARG A 44 5.96 0.08 2.35
N GLN A 45 4.64 -0.02 2.25
CA GLN A 45 3.88 -1.26 2.39
C GLN A 45 3.59 -1.84 1.01
N TYR A 46 3.50 -3.16 0.92
CA TYR A 46 3.32 -3.89 -0.32
C TYR A 46 2.26 -4.97 -0.12
N ALA A 47 1.41 -5.16 -1.12
CA ALA A 47 0.49 -6.28 -1.22
C ALA A 47 0.57 -6.85 -2.64
N ASN A 48 0.55 -8.18 -2.75
CA ASN A 48 0.57 -8.89 -4.02
C ASN A 48 -0.82 -9.44 -4.30
N PHE A 49 -1.30 -9.23 -5.51
CA PHE A 49 -2.58 -9.67 -6.04
C PHE A 49 -2.34 -10.49 -7.29
N ASP A 50 -3.33 -11.30 -7.68
CA ASP A 50 -3.29 -12.01 -8.95
C ASP A 50 -3.23 -11.02 -10.14
N ILE A 51 -2.73 -11.47 -11.29
CA ILE A 51 -2.60 -10.60 -12.47
C ILE A 51 -3.97 -10.16 -13.00
N ASP A 52 -4.99 -11.00 -12.81
CA ASP A 52 -6.37 -10.69 -13.19
C ASP A 52 -7.12 -9.86 -12.12
N ASP A 53 -6.59 -9.78 -10.89
CA ASP A 53 -7.22 -9.07 -9.77
C ASP A 53 -6.72 -7.62 -9.60
N ALA A 54 -6.64 -6.90 -10.71
CA ALA A 54 -6.30 -5.47 -10.69
C ALA A 54 -7.31 -4.64 -9.89
N ALA A 55 -8.58 -5.07 -9.90
CA ALA A 55 -9.65 -4.43 -9.16
C ALA A 55 -9.45 -4.57 -7.64
N GLY A 56 -9.13 -5.78 -7.14
CA GLY A 56 -8.82 -6.00 -5.72
C GLY A 56 -7.63 -5.16 -5.25
N ALA A 57 -6.58 -5.06 -6.07
CA ALA A 57 -5.42 -4.21 -5.79
C ALA A 57 -5.78 -2.71 -5.65
N LEU A 58 -6.69 -2.20 -6.49
CA LEU A 58 -7.20 -0.83 -6.39
C LEU A 58 -8.08 -0.62 -5.15
N VAL A 59 -8.95 -1.58 -4.84
CA VAL A 59 -9.81 -1.56 -3.65
C VAL A 59 -8.96 -1.52 -2.39
N TRP A 60 -7.91 -2.33 -2.30
CA TRP A 60 -6.99 -2.34 -1.17
C TRP A 60 -6.30 -0.98 -0.97
N LEU A 61 -5.83 -0.34 -2.05
CA LEU A 61 -5.26 1.01 -1.97
C LEU A 61 -6.29 2.04 -1.50
N LYS A 62 -7.53 1.97 -2.02
CA LYS A 62 -8.60 2.90 -1.64
C LYS A 62 -9.00 2.72 -0.17
N ASP A 63 -9.18 1.50 0.29
CA ASP A 63 -9.52 1.17 1.66
C ASP A 63 -8.42 1.61 2.63
N THR A 64 -7.16 1.33 2.28
CA THR A 64 -6.01 1.80 3.05
C THR A 64 -5.98 3.34 3.13
N LYS A 65 -6.26 4.05 2.03
CA LYS A 65 -6.35 5.51 2.02
C LYS A 65 -7.39 5.98 3.04
N LEU A 66 -8.59 5.39 3.02
CA LEU A 66 -9.67 5.74 3.95
C LEU A 66 -9.26 5.47 5.40
N ARG A 67 -8.58 4.36 5.69
CA ARG A 67 -8.07 4.07 7.05
C ARG A 67 -7.02 5.08 7.49
N ILE A 68 -6.12 5.50 6.60
CA ILE A 68 -5.10 6.51 6.92
C ILE A 68 -5.76 7.85 7.17
N ASP A 69 -6.72 8.25 6.32
CA ASP A 69 -7.47 9.49 6.44
C ASP A 69 -8.27 9.54 7.75
N ALA A 70 -8.91 8.42 8.12
CA ALA A 70 -9.59 8.23 9.39
C ALA A 70 -8.63 8.02 10.59
N HIS A 71 -7.31 8.18 10.42
CA HIS A 71 -6.28 7.93 11.45
C HIS A 71 -6.38 6.55 12.13
N SER A 72 -7.06 5.61 11.48
CA SER A 72 -7.37 4.27 11.98
C SER A 72 -6.52 3.20 11.29
N TRP A 73 -5.57 3.61 10.45
CA TRP A 73 -4.64 2.70 9.80
C TRP A 73 -3.81 1.93 10.82
N GLN A 74 -3.69 0.62 10.60
CA GLN A 74 -2.89 -0.29 11.40
C GLN A 74 -1.95 -1.05 10.47
N SER A 75 -0.73 -1.30 10.94
CA SER A 75 0.25 -2.10 10.21
C SER A 75 -0.20 -3.56 10.15
N GLU A 76 -0.30 -4.12 8.93
CA GLU A 76 -0.61 -5.53 8.68
C GLU A 76 0.44 -6.50 9.26
N ARG A 77 1.60 -5.99 9.74
CA ARG A 77 2.65 -6.82 10.36
C ARG A 77 2.23 -7.53 11.65
N LYS A 78 1.06 -7.29 12.21
CA LYS A 78 0.57 -8.09 13.34
C LYS A 78 0.09 -9.50 12.97
N VAL A 79 0.01 -9.86 11.68
CA VAL A 79 -0.55 -11.17 11.25
C VAL A 79 0.52 -12.24 10.97
N LEU A 80 1.82 -11.97 11.14
CA LEU A 80 2.87 -12.97 10.95
C LEU A 80 3.78 -13.08 12.18
N ARG A 81 3.26 -13.74 13.21
CA ARG A 81 4.01 -14.48 14.23
C ARG A 81 3.03 -15.40 14.96
N GLU A 82 2.73 -16.54 14.34
CA GLU A 82 2.54 -17.81 15.04
C GLU A 82 3.84 -18.61 14.91
#